data_AF-A0A966VLC3-F1
#
_entry.id   AF-A0A966VLC3-F1
#
_cell.length_a   1.000
_cell.length_b   1.000
_cell.length_c   1.000
_cell.angle_alpha   90.00
_cell.angle_beta   90.00
_cell.angle_gamma   90.00
#
_symmetry.space_group_name_H-M   'P 1'
#
loop_
_entity.id
_entity.type
_entity.pdbx_description
1 polymer ?
#
loop_
_entity_poly.entity_id
_entity_poly.type
_entity_poly.pdbx_seq_one_letter_code
_entity_poly.pdbx_strand_id
1 'polypeptide(L)'
;HLQKQGFFVTDAPPTPSMRQRYPKIAELQFTIGKAPYRTAIDHPIGGWAFDATRRGLGHDDIIKVSTTGGSQPIAAFISTLNIPAVALRIPNPDNSIHAPNENIRYQNFMEGLQMVLGVLTTPFE
;
A
#
# COMPACT_ATOMS: atom_id res chain seq x y z
N HIS A 1 7.13 11.76 -22.42
CA HIS A 1 6.33 13.01 -22.46
C HIS A 1 7.22 14.22 -22.79
N LEU A 2 8.23 14.54 -21.98
CA LEU A 2 9.14 15.68 -22.18
C LEU A 2 9.78 15.76 -23.57
N GLN A 3 10.28 14.64 -24.09
CA GLN A 3 10.84 14.59 -25.46
C GLN A 3 9.80 14.99 -26.53
N LYS A 4 8.53 14.58 -26.37
CA LYS A 4 7.44 14.98 -27.29
C LYS A 4 7.13 16.48 -27.24
N GLN A 5 7.52 17.16 -26.16
CA GLN A 5 7.42 18.63 -26.02
C GLN A 5 8.70 19.36 -26.50
N GLY A 6 9.66 18.63 -27.08
CA GLY A 6 10.89 19.18 -27.64
C GLY A 6 12.04 19.36 -26.65
N PHE A 7 11.97 18.76 -25.46
CA PHE A 7 13.10 18.76 -24.53
C PHE A 7 14.12 17.68 -24.88
N PHE A 8 15.40 18.05 -24.83
CA PHE A 8 16.47 17.09 -24.63
C PHE A 8 16.49 16.67 -23.15
N VAL A 9 16.38 15.38 -22.86
CA VAL A 9 16.33 14.86 -21.48
C VAL A 9 17.66 14.21 -21.13
N THR A 10 18.20 14.54 -19.97
CA THR A 10 19.46 14.02 -19.42
C THR A 10 19.23 13.50 -18.00
N ASP A 11 20.03 12.54 -17.54
CA ASP A 11 20.01 11.97 -16.18
C ASP A 11 21.04 12.62 -15.23
N ALA A 12 21.87 13.51 -15.78
CA ALA A 12 22.86 14.30 -15.04
C ALA A 12 22.81 15.78 -15.45
N PRO A 13 23.46 16.68 -14.67
CA PRO A 13 23.50 18.10 -14.97
C PRO A 13 23.97 18.38 -16.41
N PRO A 14 23.27 19.25 -17.17
CA PRO A 14 23.65 19.53 -18.55
C PRO A 14 25.08 20.07 -18.67
N THR A 15 25.83 19.63 -19.67
CA THR A 15 27.16 20.19 -19.97
C THR A 15 27.03 21.53 -20.72
N PRO A 16 28.10 22.36 -20.77
CA PRO A 16 28.10 23.58 -21.57
C PRO A 16 27.78 23.36 -23.05
N SER A 17 28.28 22.27 -23.65
CA SER A 17 28.00 21.94 -25.05
C SER A 17 26.54 21.53 -25.28
N MET A 18 25.94 20.80 -24.33
CA MET A 18 24.50 20.50 -24.37
C MET A 18 23.67 21.79 -24.30
N ARG A 19 24.02 22.72 -23.39
CA ARG A 19 23.35 24.03 -23.26
C ARG A 19 23.45 24.88 -24.52
N GLN A 20 24.54 24.76 -25.28
CA GLN A 20 24.70 25.48 -26.54
C GLN A 20 23.91 24.84 -27.69
N ARG A 21 23.76 23.51 -27.68
CA ARG A 21 23.14 22.74 -28.77
C ARG A 21 21.62 22.66 -28.67
N TYR A 22 21.07 22.52 -27.47
CA TYR A 22 19.66 22.24 -27.26
C TYR A 22 18.95 23.46 -26.65
N PRO A 23 17.92 24.01 -27.32
CA PRO A 23 17.19 25.18 -26.82
C PRO A 23 16.30 24.86 -25.61
N LYS A 24 15.98 23.57 -25.39
CA LYS A 24 15.21 23.07 -24.24
C LYS A 24 15.89 21.83 -23.68
N ILE A 25 16.27 21.87 -22.40
CA ILE A 25 16.91 20.76 -21.69
C ILE A 25 16.18 20.52 -20.38
N ALA A 26 15.97 19.24 -20.03
CA ALA A 26 15.46 18.84 -18.73
C ALA A 26 16.39 17.77 -18.12
N GLU A 27 16.85 18.00 -16.90
CA GLU A 27 17.48 16.96 -16.09
C GLU A 27 16.39 16.18 -15.34
N LEU A 28 16.41 14.86 -15.46
CA LEU A 28 15.46 13.97 -14.82
C LEU A 28 16.20 12.83 -14.13
N GLN A 29 16.22 12.89 -12.80
CA GLN A 29 16.66 11.80 -11.94
C GLN A 29 15.44 11.14 -11.32
N PHE A 30 15.41 9.81 -11.35
CA PHE A 30 14.34 9.05 -10.72
C PHE A 30 14.87 7.73 -10.18
N THR A 31 14.17 7.21 -9.18
CA THR A 31 14.34 5.84 -8.71
C THR A 31 13.09 5.06 -9.07
N ILE A 32 13.25 3.78 -9.39
CA ILE A 32 12.11 2.90 -9.65
C ILE A 32 11.45 2.59 -8.30
N GLY A 33 10.18 2.99 -8.18
CA GLY A 33 9.35 2.67 -7.02
C GLY A 33 8.94 1.19 -6.97
N LYS A 34 8.19 0.83 -5.94
CA LYS A 34 7.66 -0.54 -5.81
C LYS A 34 6.37 -0.68 -6.61
N ALA A 35 6.17 -1.85 -7.24
CA ALA A 35 4.92 -2.16 -7.90
C ALA A 35 3.76 -2.16 -6.90
N PRO A 36 2.59 -1.59 -7.26
CA PRO A 36 1.39 -1.71 -6.43
C PRO A 36 0.90 -3.16 -6.47
N TYR A 37 0.24 -3.58 -5.40
CA TYR A 37 -0.47 -4.84 -5.36
C TYR A 37 -1.86 -4.63 -4.76
N ARG A 38 -2.84 -5.35 -5.30
CA ARG A 38 -4.18 -5.49 -4.74
C ARG A 38 -4.68 -6.90 -4.93
N THR A 39 -5.39 -7.42 -3.94
CA THR A 39 -6.22 -8.61 -4.10
C THR A 39 -7.59 -8.17 -4.63
N ALA A 40 -8.19 -8.94 -5.53
CA ALA A 40 -9.54 -8.67 -6.02
C ALA A 40 -10.54 -8.67 -4.85
N ILE A 41 -11.50 -7.75 -4.85
CA ILE A 41 -12.40 -7.55 -3.69
C ILE A 41 -13.34 -8.75 -3.47
N ASP A 42 -13.61 -9.50 -4.53
CA ASP A 42 -14.42 -10.71 -4.59
C ASP A 42 -13.60 -12.00 -4.43
N HIS A 43 -12.28 -11.89 -4.19
CA HIS A 43 -11.43 -13.06 -3.98
C HIS A 43 -11.85 -13.81 -2.69
N PRO A 44 -11.91 -15.16 -2.69
CA PRO A 44 -12.35 -15.96 -1.54
C PRO A 44 -11.66 -15.63 -0.21
N ILE A 45 -10.35 -15.38 -0.23
CA ILE A 45 -9.58 -14.93 0.96
C ILE A 45 -10.18 -13.69 1.65
N GLY A 46 -10.80 -12.77 0.90
CA GLY A 46 -11.44 -11.58 1.45
C GLY A 46 -12.78 -11.90 2.14
N GLY A 47 -13.50 -12.92 1.65
CA GLY A 47 -14.66 -13.49 2.31
C GLY A 47 -14.28 -14.17 3.62
N TRP A 48 -13.31 -15.07 3.56
CA TRP A 48 -12.77 -15.75 4.74
C TRP A 48 -12.26 -14.77 5.80
N ALA A 49 -11.46 -13.77 5.41
CA ALA A 49 -10.92 -12.80 6.36
C ALA A 49 -12.02 -11.96 6.99
N PHE A 50 -13.08 -11.63 6.25
CA PHE A 50 -14.26 -10.97 6.80
C PHE A 50 -14.95 -11.84 7.84
N ASP A 51 -15.23 -13.10 7.55
CA ASP A 51 -15.89 -14.02 8.48
C ASP A 51 -15.06 -14.29 9.74
N ALA A 52 -13.74 -14.42 9.58
CA ALA A 52 -12.81 -14.57 10.69
C ALA A 52 -12.80 -13.32 11.60
N THR A 53 -12.76 -12.13 10.98
CA THR A 53 -12.82 -10.84 11.69
C THR A 53 -14.15 -10.67 12.43
N ARG A 54 -15.26 -10.96 11.73
CA ARG A 54 -16.64 -10.92 12.26
C ARG A 54 -16.81 -11.78 13.49
N ARG A 55 -16.28 -13.01 13.46
CA ARG A 55 -16.27 -13.92 14.61
C ARG A 55 -15.43 -13.40 15.77
N GLY A 56 -14.25 -12.84 15.47
CA GLY A 56 -13.37 -12.28 16.49
C GLY A 56 -14.02 -11.10 17.23
N LEU A 57 -14.63 -10.19 16.48
CA LEU A 57 -15.28 -8.98 17.02
C LEU A 57 -16.66 -9.24 17.61
N GLY A 58 -17.36 -10.27 17.14
CA GLY A 58 -18.73 -10.58 17.57
C GLY A 58 -19.81 -9.67 16.95
N HIS A 59 -19.48 -8.91 15.90
CA HIS A 59 -20.42 -8.06 15.17
C HIS A 59 -20.04 -7.94 13.69
N ASP A 60 -20.96 -7.41 12.88
CA ASP A 60 -20.83 -7.35 11.43
C ASP A 60 -20.41 -5.95 10.90
N ASP A 61 -20.25 -4.96 11.79
CA ASP A 61 -19.82 -3.58 11.48
C ASP A 61 -18.33 -3.50 11.03
N ILE A 62 -18.01 -4.11 9.88
CA ILE A 62 -16.66 -4.21 9.33
C ILE A 62 -16.63 -3.61 7.92
N ILE A 63 -15.73 -2.67 7.69
CA ILE A 63 -15.56 -2.02 6.38
C ILE A 63 -14.51 -2.76 5.56
N LYS A 64 -14.89 -3.20 4.35
CA LYS A 64 -13.95 -3.71 3.34
C LYS A 64 -13.44 -2.55 2.48
N VAL A 65 -12.12 -2.42 2.38
CA VAL A 65 -11.47 -1.38 1.55
C VAL A 65 -10.65 -2.06 0.46
N SER A 66 -10.83 -1.61 -0.79
CA SER A 66 -10.17 -2.22 -1.95
C SER A 66 -8.68 -1.86 -2.06
N THR A 67 -8.29 -0.65 -1.70
CA THR A 67 -6.91 -0.16 -1.81
C THR A 67 -6.68 0.99 -0.82
N THR A 68 -5.50 1.03 -0.21
CA THR A 68 -5.05 2.14 0.64
C THR A 68 -3.93 2.92 -0.05
N GLY A 69 -3.81 4.23 0.21
CA GLY A 69 -2.76 5.06 -0.39
C GLY A 69 -1.33 4.77 0.11
N GLY A 70 -1.19 4.08 1.24
CA GLY A 70 0.11 3.71 1.79
C GLY A 70 0.82 2.63 0.96
N SER A 71 2.13 2.76 0.82
CA SER A 71 2.98 1.73 0.20
C SER A 71 3.44 0.71 1.25
N GLN A 72 3.19 -0.57 0.99
CA GLN A 72 3.75 -1.67 1.79
C GLN A 72 4.61 -2.55 0.88
N PRO A 73 5.79 -3.03 1.35
CA PRO A 73 6.69 -3.85 0.55
C PRO A 73 6.18 -5.29 0.34
N ILE A 74 4.87 -5.53 0.42
CA ILE A 74 4.28 -6.86 0.35
C ILE A 74 4.16 -7.38 -1.09
N ALA A 75 4.13 -6.48 -2.08
CA ALA A 75 3.97 -6.84 -3.49
C ALA A 75 5.04 -7.83 -3.99
N ALA A 76 6.28 -7.69 -3.50
CA ALA A 76 7.37 -8.61 -3.85
C ALA A 76 7.12 -10.03 -3.31
N PHE A 77 6.66 -10.16 -2.06
CA PHE A 77 6.32 -11.46 -1.47
C PHE A 77 5.18 -12.13 -2.22
N ILE A 78 4.13 -11.38 -2.51
CA ILE A 78 2.94 -11.90 -3.16
C ILE A 78 3.24 -12.36 -4.58
N SER A 79 3.93 -11.53 -5.37
CA SER A 79 4.30 -11.89 -6.74
C SER A 79 5.27 -13.07 -6.79
N THR A 80 6.22 -13.14 -5.86
CA THR A 80 7.22 -14.22 -5.82
C THR A 80 6.61 -15.55 -5.37
N LEU A 81 5.77 -15.52 -4.33
CA LEU A 81 5.14 -16.73 -3.77
C LEU A 81 3.86 -17.13 -4.52
N ASN A 82 3.33 -16.25 -5.37
CA ASN A 82 2.06 -16.41 -6.07
C ASN A 82 0.89 -16.75 -5.12
N ILE A 83 0.81 -16.03 -3.99
CA ILE A 83 -0.24 -16.18 -2.97
C ILE A 83 -1.07 -14.90 -2.84
N PRO A 84 -2.40 -14.98 -2.67
CA PRO A 84 -3.20 -13.79 -2.39
C PRO A 84 -2.91 -13.26 -0.98
N ALA A 85 -3.15 -11.97 -0.74
CA ALA A 85 -2.96 -11.36 0.58
C ALA A 85 -4.07 -10.37 0.95
N VAL A 86 -4.34 -10.26 2.24
CA VAL A 86 -5.27 -9.30 2.82
C VAL A 86 -4.60 -8.62 4.01
N ALA A 87 -4.93 -7.36 4.24
CA ALA A 87 -4.42 -6.60 5.37
C ALA A 87 -5.55 -6.37 6.39
N LEU A 88 -5.29 -6.74 7.64
CA LEU A 88 -6.10 -6.29 8.78
C LEU A 88 -5.58 -4.92 9.21
N ARG A 89 -6.47 -3.93 9.31
CA ARG A 89 -6.12 -2.56 9.70
C ARG A 89 -6.79 -2.24 11.03
N ILE A 90 -5.97 -1.93 12.02
CA ILE A 90 -6.39 -1.56 13.37
C ILE A 90 -6.24 -0.07 13.70
N PRO A 91 -5.40 0.75 13.04
CA PRO A 91 -5.26 2.14 13.46
C PRO A 91 -6.52 2.98 13.24
N ASN A 92 -6.74 3.96 14.12
CA ASN A 92 -7.74 5.01 13.94
C ASN A 92 -7.33 6.00 12.83
N PRO A 93 -8.29 6.70 12.17
CA PRO A 93 -7.99 7.63 11.07
C PRO A 93 -7.00 8.76 11.41
N ASP A 94 -6.96 9.18 12.68
CA ASP A 94 -6.12 10.24 13.24
C ASP A 94 -4.88 9.71 14.00
N ASN A 95 -4.44 8.49 13.68
CA ASN A 95 -3.29 7.84 14.34
C ASN A 95 -1.96 8.58 14.20
N SER A 96 -1.84 9.55 13.27
CA SER A 96 -0.60 10.29 12.99
C SER A 96 0.63 9.40 12.70
N ILE A 97 0.45 8.29 11.96
CA ILE A 97 1.59 7.41 11.62
C ILE A 97 2.72 8.19 10.94
N HIS A 98 3.95 8.03 11.42
CA HIS A 98 5.14 8.78 10.97
C HIS A 98 5.14 10.28 11.30
N ALA A 99 4.29 10.75 12.21
CA ALA A 99 4.24 12.14 12.67
C ALA A 99 4.25 12.23 14.20
N PRO A 100 4.51 13.41 14.80
CA PRO A 100 4.41 13.61 16.23
C PRO A 100 3.02 13.25 16.77
N ASN A 101 2.96 12.77 18.01
CA ASN A 101 1.73 12.29 18.65
C ASN A 101 1.07 11.11 17.92
N GLU A 102 1.88 10.23 17.32
CA GLU A 102 1.44 8.93 16.84
C GLU A 102 0.72 8.17 17.95
N ASN A 103 -0.48 7.67 17.67
CA ASN A 103 -1.37 7.09 18.67
C ASN A 103 -2.20 5.93 18.11
N ILE A 104 -2.74 5.13 19.03
CA ILE A 104 -3.77 4.13 18.73
C ILE A 104 -4.86 4.21 19.79
N ARG A 105 -6.13 4.25 19.37
CA ARG A 105 -7.26 4.16 20.30
C ARG A 105 -7.22 2.81 21.03
N TYR A 106 -7.38 2.82 22.34
CA TYR A 106 -7.37 1.59 23.15
C TYR A 106 -8.36 0.53 22.65
N GLN A 107 -9.58 0.94 22.30
CA GLN A 107 -10.58 0.05 21.73
C GLN A 107 -10.10 -0.60 20.43
N ASN A 108 -9.52 0.17 19.51
CA ASN A 108 -8.95 -0.34 18.26
C ASN A 108 -7.82 -1.34 18.50
N PHE A 109 -6.98 -1.13 19.52
CA PHE A 109 -5.96 -2.09 19.91
C PHE A 109 -6.58 -3.41 20.40
N MET A 110 -7.59 -3.34 21.26
CA MET A 110 -8.30 -4.51 21.78
C MET A 110 -9.05 -5.27 20.68
N GLU A 111 -9.76 -4.56 19.81
CA GLU A 111 -10.40 -5.12 18.62
C GLU A 111 -9.37 -5.76 17.70
N GLY A 112 -8.20 -5.13 17.52
CA GLY A 112 -7.09 -5.72 16.78
C GLY A 112 -6.66 -7.10 17.29
N LEU A 113 -6.59 -7.30 18.61
CA LEU A 113 -6.31 -8.60 19.21
C LEU A 113 -7.41 -9.62 18.90
N GLN A 114 -8.67 -9.19 18.99
CA GLN A 114 -9.83 -10.01 18.66
C GLN A 114 -9.86 -10.41 17.18
N MET A 115 -9.54 -9.49 16.27
CA MET A 115 -9.45 -9.76 14.83
C MET A 115 -8.35 -10.79 14.54
N VAL A 116 -7.17 -10.63 15.13
CA VAL A 116 -6.05 -11.59 14.98
C VAL A 116 -6.44 -12.95 15.53
N LEU A 117 -7.06 -13.01 16.71
CA LEU A 117 -7.55 -14.26 17.28
C LEU A 117 -8.60 -14.92 16.38
N GLY A 118 -9.53 -14.14 15.85
CA GLY A 118 -10.53 -14.60 14.88
C GLY A 118 -9.87 -15.22 13.66
N VAL A 119 -8.84 -14.58 13.08
CA VAL A 119 -8.06 -15.12 11.97
C VAL A 119 -7.33 -16.41 12.33
N LEU A 120 -6.65 -16.46 13.48
CA LEU A 120 -5.89 -17.64 13.90
C LEU A 120 -6.76 -18.84 14.28
N THR A 121 -8.02 -18.61 14.65
CA THR A 121 -8.98 -19.67 15.06
C THR A 121 -10.03 -19.97 14.00
N THR A 122 -9.94 -19.34 12.83
CA THR A 122 -10.81 -19.62 11.69
C THR A 122 -10.09 -20.49 10.68
N PRO A 123 -10.55 -21.74 10.44
CA PRO A 123 -10.02 -22.57 9.37
C PRO A 123 -10.08 -21.83 8.02
N PHE A 124 -9.02 -21.97 7.22
CA PHE A 124 -9.00 -21.55 5.83
C PHE A 124 -9.30 -22.79 4.99
N GLU A 125 -10.49 -22.84 4.38
CA GLU A 125 -10.94 -23.92 3.50
C GLU A 125 -10.77 -23.53 2.03
#